data_AF-M1FG38-F1
#
_entry.id   AF-M1FG38-F1
#
_cell.length_a   1.000
_cell.length_b   1.000
_cell.length_c   1.000
_cell.angle_alpha   90.00
_cell.angle_beta   90.00
_cell.angle_gamma   90.00
#
_symmetry.space_group_name_H-M   'P 1'
#
loop_
_entity.id
_entity.type
_entity.pdbx_description
1 polymer ?
#
loop_
_entity_poly.entity_id
_entity_poly.type
_entity_poly.pdbx_seq_one_letter_code
_entity_poly.pdbx_strand_id
1 'polypeptide(L)' 'MADTHGKFTGTPGIAMVTRGPGAAQAYTGVHTAWQDGVPLILFV' A
#
# COMPACT_ATOMS: atom_id res chain seq x y z
N MET A 1 2.02 6.17 -4.01
CA MET A 1 0.60 6.58 -4.10
C MET A 1 -0.12 6.36 -2.78
N ALA A 2 -0.43 5.12 -2.37
CA ALA A 2 -1.11 4.87 -1.07
C ALA A 2 -0.18 5.05 0.16
N ASP A 3 1.03 4.49 0.11
CA ASP A 3 2.07 4.71 1.14
C ASP A 3 2.39 6.21 1.32
N THR A 4 2.67 6.90 0.22
CA THR A 4 2.93 8.35 0.21
C THR A 4 1.78 9.15 0.82
N HIS A 5 0.53 8.78 0.52
CA HIS A 5 -0.62 9.44 1.12
C HIS A 5 -0.60 9.29 2.64
N GLY A 6 -0.37 8.08 3.16
CA GLY A 6 -0.32 7.86 4.60
C GLY A 6 0.82 8.58 5.31
N LYS A 7 1.97 8.77 4.64
CA LYS A 7 3.06 9.62 5.13
C LYS A 7 2.66 11.08 5.28
N PHE A 8 1.91 11.63 4.32
CA PHE A 8 1.53 13.04 4.31
C PHE A 8 0.31 13.37 5.16
N THR A 9 -0.64 12.45 5.28
CA THR A 9 -1.88 12.69 6.02
C THR A 9 -1.85 12.15 7.45
N GLY A 10 -0.91 11.26 7.78
CA GLY A 10 -0.87 10.57 9.06
C GLY A 10 -2.00 9.53 9.24
N THR A 11 -2.80 9.31 8.19
CA THR A 11 -3.87 8.30 8.17
C THR A 11 -3.42 7.07 7.38
N PRO A 12 -3.95 5.87 7.64
CA PRO A 12 -3.59 4.70 6.86
C PRO A 12 -3.82 4.89 5.35
N GLY A 13 -2.84 4.52 4.52
CA GLY A 13 -2.98 4.53 3.07
C GLY A 13 -3.84 3.36 2.60
N ILE A 14 -4.79 3.58 1.69
CA ILE A 14 -5.65 2.51 1.15
C ILE A 14 -5.31 2.24 -0.31
N ALA A 15 -5.11 0.97 -0.67
CA ALA A 15 -4.93 0.53 -2.04
C ALA A 15 -5.95 -0.57 -2.37
N MET A 16 -6.56 -0.49 -3.56
CA MET A 16 -7.45 -1.51 -4.08
C MET A 16 -6.86 -2.06 -5.38
N VAL A 17 -6.69 -3.36 -5.45
CA VAL A 17 -6.17 -4.05 -6.63
C VAL A 17 -7.07 -5.23 -6.98
N THR A 18 -6.86 -5.78 -8.16
CA THR A 18 -7.53 -7.01 -8.58
C THR A 18 -6.73 -8.23 -8.17
N ARG A 19 -7.42 -9.37 -8.00
CA ARG A 19 -6.78 -10.68 -7.85
C ARG A 19 -5.78 -10.99 -8.99
N GLY A 20 -4.78 -11.82 -8.68
CA GLY A 20 -3.79 -12.27 -9.67
C GLY A 20 -2.73 -11.20 -9.95
N PRO A 21 -2.55 -10.74 -11.21
CA PRO A 21 -1.47 -9.81 -11.55
C PRO A 21 -1.49 -8.50 -10.75
N GLY A 22 -2.68 -7.98 -10.40
CA GLY A 22 -2.82 -6.76 -9.59
C GLY A 22 -2.22 -6.92 -8.19
N ALA A 23 -2.58 -8.01 -7.49
CA ALA A 23 -2.02 -8.35 -6.18
C ALA A 23 -0.52 -8.61 -6.22
N ALA A 24 -0.02 -9.29 -7.26
CA ALA A 24 1.42 -9.55 -7.41
C ALA A 24 2.22 -8.24 -7.59
N GLN A 25 1.69 -7.28 -8.35
CA GLN A 25 2.34 -5.99 -8.53
C GLN A 25 2.26 -5.11 -7.25
N ALA A 26 1.17 -5.24 -6.47
CA ALA A 26 1.00 -4.51 -5.21
C ALA A 26 2.04 -4.89 -4.14
N TYR A 27 2.66 -6.07 -4.26
CA TYR A 27 3.62 -6.60 -3.29
C TYR A 27 4.82 -5.66 -3.07
N THR A 28 5.32 -5.04 -4.14
CA THR A 28 6.41 -4.06 -4.05
C THR A 28 6.02 -2.85 -3.19
N GLY A 29 4.79 -2.36 -3.37
CA GLY A 29 4.26 -1.23 -2.59
C GLY A 29 4.05 -1.58 -1.12
N VAL A 30 3.60 -2.80 -0.81
CA VAL A 30 3.47 -3.29 0.57
C VAL A 30 4.84 -3.41 1.23
N HIS A 31 5.83 -3.95 0.52
CA HIS A 31 7.19 -4.08 1.04
C HIS A 31 7.80 -2.70 1.36
N THR A 32 7.64 -1.72 0.47
CA THR A 32 8.09 -0.34 0.74
C THR A 32 7.37 0.28 1.94
N ALA A 33 6.03 0.16 2.01
CA ALA A 33 5.26 0.68 3.15
C ALA A 33 5.70 0.05 4.48
N TRP A 34 6.03 -1.24 4.46
CA TRP A 34 6.55 -1.94 5.64
C TRP A 34 7.95 -1.46 6.05
N GLN A 35 8.86 -1.26 5.08
CA GLN A 35 10.20 -0.71 5.35
C GLN A 35 10.13 0.70 5.92
N ASP A 36 9.17 1.50 5.45
CA ASP A 36 9.00 2.88 5.88
C ASP A 36 8.14 3.01 7.15
N GLY A 37 7.62 1.90 7.69
CA GLY A 37 6.79 1.89 8.89
C GLY A 37 5.44 2.58 8.72
N VAL A 38 4.92 2.62 7.49
CA VAL A 38 3.71 3.39 7.15
C VAL A 38 2.49 2.49 7.17
N PRO A 39 1.43 2.86 7.90
CA PRO A 39 0.21 2.06 7.94
C PRO A 39 -0.46 2.06 6.56
N LEU A 40 -0.65 0.86 6.00
CA LEU A 40 -1.27 0.65 4.68
C LEU A 40 -2.27 -0.51 4.72
N ILE A 41 -3.43 -0.31 4.10
CA ILE A 41 -4.51 -1.30 3.95
C ILE A 41 -4.63 -1.65 2.46
N LEU A 42 -4.47 -2.92 2.12
CA LEU A 42 -4.61 -3.44 0.76
C LEU A 42 -5.87 -4.31 0.63
N PHE A 43 -6.76 -3.95 -0.29
CA PHE A 43 -7.88 -4.78 -0.74
C PHE A 43 -7.54 -5.43 -2.08
N VAL A 44 -7.88 -6.73 -2.22
CA VAL A 44 -7.60 -7.58 -3.40
C VAL A 44 -8.88 -8.11 -4.02
#